data_AF-A0A840BX98-F1
#
_entry.id   AF-A0A840BX98-F1
#
_cell.length_a   1.000
_cell.length_b   1.000
_cell.length_c   1.000
_cell.angle_alpha   90.00
_cell.angle_beta   90.00
_cell.angle_gamma   90.00
#
_symmetry.space_group_name_H-M   'P 1'
#
loop_
_entity.id
_entity.type
_entity.pdbx_description
1 polymer ?
#
loop_
_entity_poly.entity_id
_entity_poly.type
_entity_poly.pdbx_seq_one_letter_code
_entity_poly.pdbx_strand_id
1 'polypeptide(L)'
;MPQPQKYFPSFSFTNFSTLSPTKQQPGQQLDAQFNALKLTTDEIITNLGLIQRDDGLLANRTVGREQLREDITLGFNAPSPWEPNTVYTDFDTVFYDSKFYEARATHTSGEVFDPAQWNLIADFTVATAEAQAWADKAQEWAEKTDGPVEPGQFSAKYWATSPDVATVAGNIAAVQTVADNIQAVIDVPDNIELAAFYAVRAQEWAEKTDGPVEPGQFSAKYWAGVANEVAIPNGSITAVKLANSAVTETKLANSAVTEAKLADNAVSARTLATGAATRPKIANDAIDAAKIDAAASAAILDKLIPAGVIWPFGLPENEIPAGWIAPYGQQITTAYPVLRQKLLDAGSPYGTAGGNPLAPDYRGRVLVGRDNMGGVTAGRITAAGSGIDGTVLGAAGGAQNVTLSEAQMPVHNHTASSVVNDPGHSHSDVRTDYWGVANGIVGGSTPPYTGSGGSAFTGITVTTTIQNKGGGQAHPNVQPAAIVNVIMKAH
;
A
#
# COMPACT_ATOMS: atom_id res chain seq x y z
N MET A 1 -45.08 -6.14 -55.33
CA MET A 1 -45.20 -5.42 -56.62
C MET A 1 -45.64 -4.00 -56.31
N PRO A 2 -44.98 -2.96 -56.84
CA PRO A 2 -45.44 -1.58 -56.69
C PRO A 2 -46.88 -1.44 -57.20
N GLN A 3 -47.72 -0.71 -56.47
CA GLN A 3 -49.08 -0.46 -56.91
C GLN A 3 -49.05 0.44 -58.17
N PRO A 4 -49.83 0.15 -59.22
CA PRO A 4 -49.91 1.00 -60.40
C PRO A 4 -50.28 2.43 -60.00
N GLN A 5 -49.71 3.42 -60.69
CA GLN A 5 -49.98 4.81 -60.43
C GLN A 5 -51.47 5.07 -60.68
N LYS A 6 -52.17 5.50 -59.63
CA LYS A 6 -53.58 5.86 -59.73
C LYS A 6 -53.74 7.02 -60.71
N TYR A 7 -54.58 6.83 -61.73
CA TYR A 7 -54.94 7.90 -62.65
C TYR A 7 -55.75 8.97 -61.92
N PHE A 8 -55.28 10.22 -62.01
CA PHE A 8 -56.00 11.41 -61.55
C PHE A 8 -56.24 12.34 -62.73
N PRO A 9 -57.50 12.67 -63.06
CA PRO A 9 -57.79 13.58 -64.15
C PRO A 9 -57.30 14.98 -63.79
N SER A 10 -56.33 15.51 -64.54
CA SER A 10 -55.78 16.87 -64.31
C SER A 10 -56.50 17.96 -65.08
N PHE A 11 -57.40 17.59 -65.99
CA PHE A 11 -58.25 18.51 -66.73
C PHE A 11 -59.63 17.90 -66.99
N SER A 12 -60.69 18.70 -66.85
CA SER A 12 -62.05 18.29 -67.19
C SER A 12 -62.44 18.89 -68.55
N PHE A 13 -62.80 18.03 -69.49
CA PHE A 13 -63.33 18.45 -70.80
C PHE A 13 -64.85 18.68 -70.76
N THR A 14 -65.50 18.40 -69.62
CA THR A 14 -66.93 18.59 -69.45
C THR A 14 -67.26 20.07 -69.64
N ASN A 15 -68.20 20.38 -70.54
CA ASN A 15 -68.65 21.73 -70.86
C ASN A 15 -67.55 22.67 -71.43
N PHE A 16 -66.39 22.16 -71.88
CA PHE A 16 -65.34 23.02 -72.44
C PHE A 16 -65.82 23.77 -73.70
N SER A 17 -66.51 23.07 -74.60
CA SER A 17 -67.08 23.66 -75.82
C SER A 17 -68.22 24.65 -75.56
N THR A 18 -68.97 24.48 -74.48
CA THR A 18 -70.08 25.38 -74.11
C THR A 18 -69.58 26.62 -73.37
N LEU A 19 -68.52 26.50 -72.55
CA LEU A 19 -67.91 27.62 -71.82
C LEU A 19 -66.84 28.36 -72.63
N SER A 20 -66.32 27.78 -73.72
CA SER A 20 -65.30 28.39 -74.57
C SER A 20 -65.51 28.05 -76.06
N PRO A 21 -66.62 28.53 -76.68
CA PRO A 21 -67.04 28.12 -78.03
C PRO A 21 -66.11 28.59 -79.16
N THR A 22 -65.26 29.60 -78.92
CA THR A 22 -64.33 30.15 -79.90
C THR A 22 -62.90 29.63 -79.74
N LYS A 23 -62.62 28.84 -78.70
CA LYS A 23 -61.30 28.24 -78.47
C LYS A 23 -61.25 26.83 -79.03
N GLN A 24 -60.16 26.50 -79.72
CA GLN A 24 -59.90 25.12 -80.13
C GLN A 24 -59.78 24.22 -78.89
N GLN A 25 -60.25 22.97 -79.02
CA GLN A 25 -60.09 21.97 -77.95
C GLN A 25 -58.62 21.84 -77.55
N PRO A 26 -58.30 21.74 -76.25
CA PRO A 26 -56.93 21.76 -75.79
C PRO A 26 -56.26 20.40 -76.02
N GLY A 27 -55.78 20.19 -77.26
CA GLY A 27 -55.18 18.93 -77.70
C GLY A 27 -54.03 18.46 -76.80
N GLN A 28 -53.15 19.37 -76.38
CA GLN A 28 -52.06 19.03 -75.46
C GLN A 28 -52.54 18.49 -74.10
N GLN A 29 -53.66 18.98 -73.59
CA GLN A 29 -54.22 18.49 -72.33
C GLN A 29 -54.90 17.13 -72.50
N LEU A 30 -55.50 16.89 -73.68
CA LEU A 30 -56.06 15.59 -74.05
C LEU A 30 -54.97 14.54 -74.22
N ASP A 31 -53.91 14.87 -74.94
CA ASP A 31 -52.73 14.01 -75.12
C ASP A 31 -52.09 13.68 -73.76
N ALA A 32 -52.00 14.67 -72.86
CA ALA A 32 -51.52 14.45 -71.50
C ALA A 32 -52.43 13.49 -70.69
N GLN A 33 -53.76 13.59 -70.81
CA GLN A 33 -54.67 12.62 -70.16
C GLN A 33 -54.49 11.21 -70.74
N PHE A 34 -54.42 11.08 -72.07
CA PHE A 34 -54.24 9.76 -72.71
C PHE A 34 -52.90 9.13 -72.36
N ASN A 35 -51.83 9.92 -72.28
CA ASN A 35 -50.52 9.44 -71.84
C ASN A 35 -50.55 8.99 -70.38
N ALA A 36 -51.24 9.71 -69.50
CA ALA A 36 -51.41 9.31 -68.11
C ALA A 36 -52.23 8.02 -67.97
N LEU A 37 -53.32 7.88 -68.74
CA LEU A 37 -54.13 6.65 -68.78
C LEU A 37 -53.32 5.47 -69.32
N LYS A 38 -52.55 5.70 -70.39
CA LYS A 38 -51.66 4.71 -70.97
C LYS A 38 -50.64 4.23 -69.95
N LEU A 39 -50.00 5.14 -69.23
CA LEU A 39 -49.03 4.80 -68.19
C LEU A 39 -49.64 3.88 -67.13
N THR A 40 -50.79 4.27 -66.56
CA THR A 40 -51.50 3.42 -65.57
C THR A 40 -51.88 2.06 -66.15
N THR A 41 -52.32 2.00 -67.41
CA THR A 41 -52.75 0.74 -68.05
C THR A 41 -51.57 -0.17 -68.35
N ASP A 42 -50.45 0.39 -68.83
CA ASP A 42 -49.22 -0.36 -69.09
C ASP A 42 -48.64 -0.94 -67.79
N GLU A 43 -48.69 -0.19 -66.68
CA GLU A 43 -48.28 -0.68 -65.35
C GLU A 43 -49.18 -1.80 -64.83
N ILE A 44 -50.50 -1.72 -65.05
CA ILE A 44 -51.44 -2.81 -64.72
C ILE A 44 -51.11 -4.06 -65.54
N ILE A 45 -50.92 -3.92 -66.85
CA ILE A 45 -50.58 -5.05 -67.74
C ILE A 45 -49.23 -5.65 -67.31
N THR A 46 -48.26 -4.82 -66.96
CA THR A 46 -46.96 -5.27 -66.45
C THR A 46 -47.11 -6.07 -65.16
N ASN A 47 -47.89 -5.57 -64.19
CA ASN A 47 -48.17 -6.28 -62.95
C ASN A 47 -48.93 -7.60 -63.20
N LEU A 48 -49.88 -7.62 -64.13
CA LEU A 48 -50.59 -8.85 -64.54
C LEU A 48 -49.63 -9.88 -65.15
N GLY A 49 -48.68 -9.44 -65.99
CA GLY A 49 -47.65 -10.31 -66.57
C GLY A 49 -46.68 -10.90 -65.54
N LEU A 50 -46.57 -10.30 -64.35
CA LEU A 50 -45.77 -10.87 -63.25
C LEU A 50 -46.52 -11.97 -62.48
N ILE A 51 -47.85 -11.99 -62.52
CA ILE A 51 -48.68 -12.97 -61.78
C ILE A 51 -49.30 -14.03 -62.68
N GLN A 52 -49.37 -13.81 -63.99
CA GLN A 52 -50.01 -14.71 -64.95
C GLN A 52 -49.00 -15.14 -66.03
N ARG A 53 -49.04 -16.42 -66.39
CA ARG A 53 -48.30 -16.98 -67.54
C ARG A 53 -49.08 -16.79 -68.84
N ASP A 54 -48.40 -16.98 -69.97
CA ASP A 54 -48.99 -16.87 -71.31
C ASP A 54 -50.17 -17.84 -71.56
N ASP A 55 -50.27 -18.93 -70.78
CA ASP A 55 -51.36 -19.92 -70.82
C ASP A 55 -52.61 -19.48 -70.02
N GLY A 56 -52.58 -18.29 -69.42
CA GLY A 56 -53.68 -17.75 -68.62
C GLY A 56 -53.71 -18.26 -67.17
N LEU A 57 -52.78 -19.16 -66.78
CA LEU A 57 -52.67 -19.66 -65.41
C LEU A 57 -51.78 -18.74 -64.55
N LEU A 58 -51.83 -18.93 -63.24
CA LEU A 58 -50.95 -18.20 -62.32
C LEU A 58 -49.48 -18.59 -62.57
N ALA A 59 -48.58 -17.61 -62.50
CA ALA A 59 -47.16 -17.83 -62.64
C ALA A 59 -46.61 -18.66 -61.48
N ASN A 60 -45.61 -19.49 -61.77
CA ASN A 60 -45.00 -20.36 -60.77
C ASN A 60 -44.47 -19.52 -59.59
N ARG A 61 -44.66 -20.01 -58.35
CA ARG A 61 -44.24 -19.34 -57.11
C ARG A 61 -44.92 -17.99 -56.81
N THR A 62 -46.01 -17.64 -57.52
CA THR A 62 -46.78 -16.42 -57.24
C THR A 62 -47.63 -16.52 -55.98
N VAL A 63 -48.07 -17.73 -55.62
CA VAL A 63 -48.77 -18.03 -54.36
C VAL A 63 -47.79 -18.67 -53.39
N GLY A 64 -47.44 -17.95 -52.33
CA GLY A 64 -46.63 -18.40 -51.21
C GLY A 64 -47.48 -18.69 -49.97
N ARG A 65 -46.81 -19.16 -48.91
CA ARG A 65 -47.44 -19.55 -47.64
C ARG A 65 -48.33 -18.45 -47.05
N GLU A 66 -47.84 -17.23 -47.02
CA GLU A 66 -48.52 -16.08 -46.40
C GLU A 66 -49.79 -15.62 -47.13
N GLN A 67 -50.01 -16.10 -48.37
CA GLN A 67 -51.21 -15.80 -49.16
C GLN A 67 -52.31 -16.84 -48.94
N LEU A 68 -52.03 -17.91 -48.19
CA LEU A 68 -53.00 -18.94 -47.83
C LEU A 68 -53.54 -18.65 -46.43
N ARG A 69 -54.87 -18.50 -46.31
CA ARG A 69 -55.55 -18.33 -45.02
C ARG A 69 -55.95 -19.69 -44.45
N GLU A 70 -56.02 -19.80 -43.13
CA GLU A 70 -56.38 -21.05 -42.44
C GLU A 70 -57.79 -21.57 -42.80
N ASP A 71 -58.68 -20.72 -43.34
CA ASP A 71 -60.06 -21.07 -43.72
C ASP A 71 -60.24 -21.43 -45.21
N ILE A 72 -59.16 -21.77 -45.91
CA ILE A 72 -59.26 -22.30 -47.28
C ILE A 72 -60.06 -23.60 -47.26
N THR A 73 -61.22 -23.57 -47.92
CA THR A 73 -61.97 -24.77 -48.24
C THR A 73 -61.33 -25.40 -49.47
N LEU A 74 -60.63 -26.51 -49.29
CA LEU A 74 -60.09 -27.28 -50.41
C LEU A 74 -61.27 -27.83 -51.22
N GLY A 75 -61.23 -27.66 -52.54
CA GLY A 75 -62.26 -28.16 -53.46
C GLY A 75 -62.19 -29.67 -53.69
N PHE A 76 -61.43 -30.40 -52.87
CA PHE A 76 -61.18 -31.84 -52.98
C PHE A 76 -61.04 -32.48 -51.60
N ASN A 77 -61.29 -33.80 -51.51
CA ASN A 77 -61.19 -34.57 -50.26
C ASN A 77 -59.74 -34.85 -49.87
N ALA A 78 -59.51 -35.19 -48.60
CA ALA A 78 -58.18 -35.44 -48.06
C ALA A 78 -57.43 -36.54 -48.84
N PRO A 79 -56.15 -36.33 -49.20
CA PRO A 79 -55.38 -37.31 -49.98
C PRO A 79 -55.16 -38.63 -49.25
N SER A 80 -55.31 -39.75 -49.96
CA SER A 80 -54.89 -41.07 -49.50
C SER A 80 -53.90 -41.73 -50.47
N PRO A 81 -53.19 -42.80 -50.10
CA PRO A 81 -52.53 -43.66 -51.07
C PRO A 81 -53.53 -44.27 -52.05
N TRP A 82 -53.13 -44.51 -53.31
CA TRP A 82 -53.95 -45.27 -54.25
C TRP A 82 -53.98 -46.75 -53.88
N GLU A 83 -55.17 -47.34 -53.83
CA GLU A 83 -55.39 -48.76 -53.59
C GLU A 83 -56.19 -49.40 -54.74
N PRO A 84 -55.86 -50.65 -55.14
CA PRO A 84 -56.63 -51.37 -56.15
C PRO A 84 -58.02 -51.78 -55.62
N ASN A 85 -58.97 -51.97 -56.54
CA ASN A 85 -60.33 -52.45 -56.23
C ASN A 85 -61.12 -51.59 -55.22
N THR A 86 -60.80 -50.30 -55.12
CA THR A 86 -61.38 -49.35 -54.17
C THR A 86 -62.34 -48.39 -54.88
N VAL A 87 -63.48 -48.08 -54.26
CA VAL A 87 -64.44 -47.10 -54.79
C VAL A 87 -63.98 -45.69 -54.43
N TYR A 88 -63.73 -44.88 -55.44
CA TYR A 88 -63.44 -43.45 -55.30
C TYR A 88 -64.63 -42.66 -55.84
N THR A 89 -65.05 -41.65 -55.09
CA THR A 89 -66.13 -40.72 -55.44
C THR A 89 -65.58 -39.47 -56.14
N ASP A 90 -66.48 -38.69 -56.73
CA ASP A 90 -66.13 -37.35 -57.25
C ASP A 90 -65.42 -36.54 -56.14
N PHE A 91 -64.32 -35.87 -56.49
CA PHE A 91 -63.43 -35.14 -55.57
C PHE A 91 -62.50 -35.96 -54.65
N ASP A 92 -62.51 -37.30 -54.70
CA ASP A 92 -61.51 -38.09 -53.96
C ASP A 92 -60.12 -37.95 -54.59
N THR A 93 -59.10 -37.81 -53.74
CA THR A 93 -57.72 -37.59 -54.19
C THR A 93 -56.77 -38.66 -53.71
N VAL A 94 -55.81 -39.02 -54.59
CA VAL A 94 -54.86 -40.10 -54.33
C VAL A 94 -53.42 -39.72 -54.68
N PHE A 95 -52.47 -40.31 -53.96
CA PHE A 95 -51.05 -40.32 -54.31
C PHE A 95 -50.66 -41.65 -54.96
N TYR A 96 -50.06 -41.59 -56.15
CA TYR A 96 -49.50 -42.73 -56.86
C TYR A 96 -48.26 -42.31 -57.65
N ASP A 97 -47.16 -43.08 -57.57
CA ASP A 97 -45.92 -42.84 -58.33
C ASP A 97 -45.39 -41.39 -58.22
N SER A 98 -45.34 -40.85 -56.99
CA SER A 98 -44.95 -39.46 -56.69
C SER A 98 -45.79 -38.38 -57.38
N LYS A 99 -47.02 -38.72 -57.80
CA LYS A 99 -47.97 -37.80 -58.42
C LYS A 99 -49.26 -37.76 -57.60
N PHE A 100 -49.91 -36.60 -57.61
CA PHE A 100 -51.15 -36.33 -56.88
C PHE A 100 -52.31 -36.20 -57.88
N TYR A 101 -53.36 -36.98 -57.68
CA TYR A 101 -54.48 -37.13 -58.61
C TYR A 101 -55.83 -36.91 -57.93
N GLU A 102 -56.84 -36.53 -58.71
CA GLU A 102 -58.26 -36.45 -58.34
C GLU A 102 -59.10 -37.37 -59.23
N ALA A 103 -60.08 -38.06 -58.67
CA ALA A 103 -61.00 -38.90 -59.42
C ALA A 103 -61.87 -38.04 -60.35
N ARG A 104 -61.92 -38.37 -61.65
CA ARG A 104 -62.72 -37.63 -62.65
C ARG A 104 -64.22 -37.79 -62.48
N ALA A 105 -64.63 -38.90 -61.88
CA ALA A 105 -66.00 -39.28 -61.58
C ALA A 105 -65.96 -40.47 -60.62
N THR A 106 -67.09 -40.77 -59.98
CA THR A 106 -67.21 -41.95 -59.14
C THR A 106 -66.92 -43.24 -59.92
N HIS A 107 -65.89 -43.99 -59.53
CA HIS A 107 -65.47 -45.23 -60.17
C HIS A 107 -64.81 -46.19 -59.16
N THR A 108 -64.70 -47.47 -59.53
CA THR A 108 -63.89 -48.45 -58.79
C THR A 108 -62.53 -48.59 -59.48
N SER A 109 -61.42 -48.44 -58.74
CA SER A 109 -60.08 -48.62 -59.28
C SER A 109 -59.83 -50.08 -59.71
N GLY A 110 -59.07 -50.28 -60.79
CA GLY A 110 -58.66 -51.61 -61.24
C GLY A 110 -57.45 -52.16 -60.48
N GLU A 111 -56.99 -53.34 -60.88
CA GLU A 111 -55.72 -53.94 -60.40
C GLU A 111 -54.48 -53.09 -60.74
N VAL A 112 -54.58 -52.25 -61.77
CA VAL A 112 -53.53 -51.34 -62.24
C VAL A 112 -54.09 -49.92 -62.31
N PHE A 113 -53.25 -48.95 -62.00
CA PHE A 113 -53.59 -47.53 -62.11
C PHE A 113 -53.92 -47.17 -63.58
N ASP A 114 -55.16 -46.72 -63.84
CA ASP A 114 -55.60 -46.26 -65.16
C ASP A 114 -55.69 -44.72 -65.20
N PRO A 115 -54.75 -44.01 -65.85
CA PRO A 115 -54.73 -42.55 -65.89
C PRO A 115 -56.00 -41.92 -66.51
N ALA A 116 -56.78 -42.67 -67.29
CA ALA A 116 -57.98 -42.13 -67.94
C ALA A 116 -59.07 -41.74 -66.94
N GLN A 117 -59.07 -42.36 -65.75
CA GLN A 117 -60.04 -42.13 -64.68
C GLN A 117 -59.64 -41.00 -63.71
N TRP A 118 -58.46 -40.40 -63.89
CA TRP A 118 -57.87 -39.45 -62.95
C TRP A 118 -57.45 -38.13 -63.60
N ASN A 119 -57.61 -37.03 -62.87
CA ASN A 119 -57.04 -35.72 -63.17
C ASN A 119 -55.74 -35.55 -62.40
N LEU A 120 -54.63 -35.29 -63.10
CA LEU A 120 -53.35 -34.97 -62.44
C LEU A 120 -53.43 -33.56 -61.84
N ILE A 121 -53.27 -33.44 -60.52
CA ILE A 121 -53.21 -32.16 -59.81
C ILE A 121 -51.77 -31.66 -59.72
N ALA A 122 -50.82 -32.52 -59.35
CA ALA A 122 -49.42 -32.14 -59.20
C ALA A 122 -48.46 -33.33 -59.41
N ASP A 123 -47.30 -33.06 -60.02
CA ASP A 123 -46.22 -34.02 -60.22
C ASP A 123 -45.03 -33.67 -59.31
N PHE A 124 -44.73 -34.55 -58.36
CA PHE A 124 -43.62 -34.38 -57.41
C PHE A 124 -42.36 -35.15 -57.80
N THR A 125 -42.30 -35.75 -59.00
CA THR A 125 -41.12 -36.50 -59.48
C THR A 125 -39.84 -35.65 -59.53
N VAL A 126 -39.95 -34.34 -59.75
CA VAL A 126 -38.80 -33.43 -59.75
C VAL A 126 -38.22 -33.24 -58.34
N ALA A 127 -39.05 -33.34 -57.30
CA ALA A 127 -38.61 -33.21 -55.90
C ALA A 127 -37.88 -34.47 -55.39
N THR A 128 -38.14 -35.64 -55.97
CA THR A 128 -37.48 -36.91 -55.60
C THR A 128 -36.19 -37.16 -56.38
N ALA A 129 -36.01 -36.55 -57.57
CA ALA A 129 -34.80 -36.65 -58.37
C ALA A 129 -33.56 -36.03 -57.67
N GLU A 130 -33.73 -34.93 -56.94
CA GLU A 130 -32.64 -34.34 -56.16
C GLU A 130 -32.22 -35.26 -55.01
N ALA A 131 -33.17 -35.88 -54.30
CA ALA A 131 -32.88 -36.80 -53.21
C ALA A 131 -32.12 -38.06 -53.69
N GLN A 132 -32.47 -38.59 -54.87
CA GLN A 132 -31.75 -39.72 -55.47
C GLN A 132 -30.33 -39.35 -55.90
N ALA A 133 -30.11 -38.14 -56.43
CA ALA A 133 -28.77 -37.65 -56.77
C ALA A 133 -27.85 -37.50 -55.54
N TRP A 134 -28.42 -37.19 -54.36
CA TRP A 134 -27.68 -37.19 -53.10
C TRP A 134 -27.38 -38.61 -52.59
N ALA A 135 -28.30 -39.57 -52.78
CA ALA A 135 -28.07 -40.98 -52.44
C ALA A 135 -26.98 -41.63 -53.30
N ASP A 136 -26.97 -41.35 -54.61
CA ASP A 136 -25.96 -41.86 -55.54
C ASP A 136 -24.56 -41.30 -55.21
N LYS A 137 -24.48 -40.01 -54.83
CA LYS A 137 -23.23 -39.41 -54.32
C LYS A 137 -22.77 -40.05 -53.02
N ALA A 138 -23.68 -40.43 -52.11
CA ALA A 138 -23.32 -41.10 -50.87
C ALA A 138 -22.74 -42.51 -51.13
N GLN A 139 -23.26 -43.25 -52.12
CA GLN A 139 -22.67 -44.51 -52.56
C GLN A 139 -21.30 -44.34 -53.22
N GLU A 140 -21.12 -43.31 -54.07
CA GLU A 140 -19.83 -43.00 -54.69
C GLU A 140 -18.75 -42.64 -53.65
N TRP A 141 -19.14 -41.95 -52.58
CA TRP A 141 -18.25 -41.63 -51.45
C TRP A 141 -17.88 -42.87 -50.64
N ALA A 142 -18.82 -43.80 -50.44
CA ALA A 142 -18.58 -45.04 -49.70
C ALA A 142 -17.55 -45.95 -50.41
N GLU A 143 -17.59 -46.05 -51.74
CA GLU A 143 -16.62 -46.81 -52.52
C GLU A 143 -15.19 -46.21 -52.45
N LYS A 144 -15.07 -44.87 -52.42
CA LYS A 144 -13.78 -44.16 -52.28
C LYS A 144 -13.12 -44.31 -50.91
N THR A 145 -13.86 -44.72 -49.88
CA THR A 145 -13.35 -44.90 -48.51
C THR A 145 -12.84 -46.31 -48.20
N ASP A 146 -13.37 -47.38 -48.82
CA ASP A 146 -13.09 -48.77 -48.38
C ASP A 146 -12.74 -49.80 -49.48
N GLY A 147 -12.69 -49.43 -50.77
CA GLY A 147 -12.32 -50.36 -51.85
C GLY A 147 -10.79 -50.50 -52.09
N PRO A 148 -10.28 -51.68 -52.52
CA PRO A 148 -8.88 -51.83 -52.96
C PRO A 148 -8.64 -51.03 -54.25
N VAL A 149 -7.65 -50.14 -54.23
CA VAL A 149 -7.32 -49.26 -55.36
C VAL A 149 -6.33 -49.94 -56.29
N GLU A 150 -6.59 -49.91 -57.60
CA GLU A 150 -5.66 -50.41 -58.62
C GLU A 150 -4.29 -49.70 -58.59
N PRO A 151 -3.21 -50.33 -59.10
CA PRO A 151 -1.87 -49.74 -59.11
C PRO A 151 -1.82 -48.46 -59.94
N GLY A 152 -1.80 -47.30 -59.29
CA GLY A 152 -1.62 -46.00 -59.94
C GLY A 152 -2.56 -44.88 -59.47
N GLN A 153 -3.53 -45.15 -58.59
CA GLN A 153 -4.36 -44.12 -57.96
C GLN A 153 -4.33 -44.22 -56.43
N PHE A 154 -4.25 -43.08 -55.75
CA PHE A 154 -4.09 -43.00 -54.30
C PHE A 154 -5.46 -42.76 -53.61
N SER A 155 -5.81 -43.58 -52.61
CA SER A 155 -7.03 -43.38 -51.79
C SER A 155 -6.80 -42.42 -50.62
N ALA A 156 -7.90 -41.94 -50.03
CA ALA A 156 -7.90 -41.06 -48.85
C ALA A 156 -7.10 -41.62 -47.65
N LYS A 157 -6.95 -42.95 -47.55
CA LYS A 157 -6.12 -43.60 -46.51
C LYS A 157 -4.62 -43.29 -46.64
N TYR A 158 -4.12 -43.01 -47.84
CA TYR A 158 -2.74 -42.59 -48.08
C TYR A 158 -2.49 -41.13 -47.61
N TRP A 159 -3.52 -40.28 -47.63
CA TRP A 159 -3.42 -38.90 -47.15
C TRP A 159 -3.64 -38.79 -45.63
N ALA A 160 -4.39 -39.72 -45.02
CA ALA A 160 -4.61 -39.76 -43.58
C ALA A 160 -3.36 -40.10 -42.75
N THR A 161 -2.31 -40.68 -43.35
CA THR A 161 -1.02 -40.96 -42.70
C THR A 161 0.04 -39.89 -42.98
N SER A 162 -0.30 -38.80 -43.67
CA SER A 162 0.62 -37.68 -43.89
C SER A 162 0.85 -36.88 -42.59
N PRO A 163 2.10 -36.50 -42.26
CA PRO A 163 2.43 -35.68 -41.07
C PRO A 163 1.61 -34.39 -40.93
N ASP A 164 1.14 -33.82 -42.05
CA ASP A 164 0.39 -32.57 -42.08
C ASP A 164 -1.04 -32.74 -41.55
N VAL A 165 -1.68 -33.89 -41.78
CA VAL A 165 -3.07 -34.14 -41.34
C VAL A 165 -3.13 -34.41 -39.84
N ALA A 166 -2.15 -35.12 -39.27
CA ALA A 166 -2.01 -35.29 -37.82
C ALA A 166 -1.77 -33.95 -37.11
N THR A 167 -1.02 -33.04 -37.74
CA THR A 167 -0.77 -31.68 -37.24
C THR A 167 -2.05 -30.83 -37.28
N VAL A 168 -2.81 -30.90 -38.37
CA VAL A 168 -4.11 -30.20 -38.49
C VAL A 168 -5.14 -30.75 -37.49
N ALA A 169 -5.22 -32.06 -37.29
CA ALA A 169 -6.11 -32.67 -36.29
C ALA A 169 -5.73 -32.27 -34.85
N GLY A 170 -4.44 -32.21 -34.53
CA GLY A 170 -3.95 -31.70 -33.25
C GLY A 170 -4.29 -30.23 -33.03
N ASN A 171 -4.19 -29.41 -34.08
CA ASN A 171 -4.56 -27.99 -34.03
C ASN A 171 -6.08 -27.82 -33.83
N ILE A 172 -6.93 -28.65 -34.47
CA ILE A 172 -8.39 -28.63 -34.28
C ILE A 172 -8.77 -29.02 -32.85
N ALA A 173 -8.16 -30.06 -32.29
CA ALA A 173 -8.41 -30.48 -30.90
C ALA A 173 -7.97 -29.40 -29.88
N ALA A 174 -6.86 -28.70 -30.16
CA ALA A 174 -6.42 -27.56 -29.35
C ALA A 174 -7.40 -26.38 -29.43
N VAL A 175 -8.00 -26.12 -30.60
CA VAL A 175 -9.04 -25.09 -30.76
C VAL A 175 -10.33 -25.46 -30.01
N GLN A 176 -10.76 -26.73 -30.02
CA GLN A 176 -11.89 -27.18 -29.20
C GLN A 176 -11.63 -26.98 -27.72
N THR A 177 -10.42 -27.35 -27.25
CA THR A 177 -10.02 -27.17 -25.84
C THR A 177 -10.01 -25.67 -25.45
N VAL A 178 -9.59 -24.80 -26.36
CA VAL A 178 -9.64 -23.34 -26.15
C VAL A 178 -11.08 -22.83 -26.11
N ALA A 179 -11.97 -23.34 -26.97
CA ALA A 179 -13.39 -22.98 -26.96
C ALA A 179 -14.08 -23.38 -25.65
N ASP A 180 -13.78 -24.57 -25.13
CA ASP A 180 -14.30 -25.05 -23.85
C ASP A 180 -13.79 -24.19 -22.68
N ASN A 181 -12.52 -23.76 -22.71
CA ASN A 181 -11.94 -22.86 -21.71
C ASN A 181 -12.53 -21.44 -21.77
N ILE A 182 -12.88 -20.94 -22.96
CA ILE A 182 -13.54 -19.64 -23.14
C ILE A 182 -14.97 -19.70 -22.59
N GLN A 183 -15.71 -20.78 -22.84
CA GLN A 183 -17.05 -20.96 -22.31
C GLN A 183 -17.05 -20.98 -20.77
N ALA A 184 -16.05 -21.61 -20.15
CA ALA A 184 -15.87 -21.61 -18.70
C ALA A 184 -15.56 -20.22 -18.09
N VAL A 185 -14.99 -19.29 -18.87
CA VAL A 185 -14.74 -17.89 -18.46
C VAL A 185 -15.99 -17.02 -18.61
N ILE A 186 -16.83 -17.30 -19.62
CA ILE A 186 -18.11 -16.60 -19.86
C ILE A 186 -19.12 -16.89 -18.74
N ASP A 187 -19.10 -18.09 -18.15
CA ASP A 187 -20.03 -18.51 -17.11
C ASP A 187 -19.70 -17.94 -15.70
N VAL A 188 -18.69 -17.06 -15.57
CA VAL A 188 -18.34 -16.40 -14.31
C VAL A 188 -19.33 -15.26 -14.00
N PRO A 189 -20.07 -15.28 -12.86
CA PRO A 189 -21.21 -14.38 -12.60
C PRO A 189 -20.90 -12.87 -12.51
N ASP A 190 -19.64 -12.46 -12.39
CA ASP A 190 -19.27 -11.08 -12.05
C ASP A 190 -19.05 -10.14 -13.26
N ASN A 191 -19.32 -10.57 -14.50
CA ASN A 191 -19.07 -9.77 -15.72
C ASN A 191 -20.34 -9.29 -16.46
N ILE A 192 -21.39 -8.94 -15.71
CA ILE A 192 -22.72 -8.62 -16.25
C ILE A 192 -22.77 -7.35 -17.13
N GLU A 193 -21.86 -6.38 -16.96
CA GLU A 193 -21.88 -5.15 -17.79
C GLU A 193 -21.21 -5.33 -19.17
N LEU A 194 -20.30 -6.28 -19.33
CA LEU A 194 -19.61 -6.51 -20.62
C LEU A 194 -20.41 -7.45 -21.54
N ALA A 195 -21.17 -8.40 -20.97
CA ALA A 195 -22.02 -9.32 -21.71
C ALA A 195 -23.15 -8.62 -22.47
N ALA A 196 -23.74 -7.56 -21.89
CA ALA A 196 -24.80 -6.77 -22.54
C ALA A 196 -24.27 -5.95 -23.74
N PHE A 197 -23.04 -5.43 -23.66
CA PHE A 197 -22.42 -4.69 -24.75
C PHE A 197 -22.10 -5.57 -25.95
N TYR A 198 -21.67 -6.82 -25.72
CA TYR A 198 -21.37 -7.77 -26.78
C TYR A 198 -22.62 -8.42 -27.40
N ALA A 199 -23.68 -8.65 -26.63
CA ALA A 199 -24.93 -9.24 -27.14
C ALA A 199 -25.67 -8.33 -28.13
N VAL A 200 -25.69 -7.01 -27.88
CA VAL A 200 -26.30 -6.02 -28.79
C VAL A 200 -25.53 -5.95 -30.11
N ARG A 201 -24.19 -5.96 -30.06
CA ARG A 201 -23.36 -5.98 -31.27
C ARG A 201 -23.45 -7.30 -32.05
N ALA A 202 -23.65 -8.43 -31.39
CA ALA A 202 -23.84 -9.71 -32.08
C ALA A 202 -25.14 -9.75 -32.90
N GLN A 203 -26.22 -9.08 -32.43
CA GLN A 203 -27.46 -8.96 -33.19
C GLN A 203 -27.34 -8.02 -34.40
N GLU A 204 -26.63 -6.89 -34.25
CA GLU A 204 -26.37 -5.95 -35.36
C GLU A 204 -25.52 -6.55 -36.50
N TRP A 205 -24.73 -7.60 -36.21
CA TRP A 205 -23.81 -8.23 -37.16
C TRP A 205 -24.40 -9.43 -37.91
N ALA A 206 -25.51 -9.99 -37.41
CA ALA A 206 -26.21 -11.09 -38.08
C ALA A 206 -27.04 -10.62 -39.29
N GLU A 207 -27.43 -9.33 -39.36
CA GLU A 207 -28.26 -8.79 -40.44
C GLU A 207 -27.48 -8.44 -41.73
N LYS A 208 -26.16 -8.64 -41.78
CA LYS A 208 -25.31 -8.15 -42.88
C LYS A 208 -24.48 -9.23 -43.58
N THR A 209 -25.04 -10.43 -43.72
CA THR A 209 -24.41 -11.57 -44.42
C THR A 209 -25.20 -12.06 -45.62
N ASP A 210 -25.56 -11.18 -46.56
CA ASP A 210 -25.71 -11.61 -47.96
C ASP A 210 -25.75 -10.43 -48.95
N GLY A 211 -24.67 -10.24 -49.69
CA GLY A 211 -24.59 -9.28 -50.79
C GLY A 211 -23.15 -8.99 -51.23
N PRO A 212 -22.86 -8.91 -52.54
CA PRO A 212 -21.52 -8.61 -53.04
C PRO A 212 -21.11 -7.19 -52.63
N VAL A 213 -19.94 -7.06 -51.99
CA VAL A 213 -19.42 -5.76 -51.53
C VAL A 213 -18.62 -5.07 -52.64
N GLU A 214 -18.99 -3.83 -52.96
CA GLU A 214 -18.28 -2.96 -53.90
C GLU A 214 -16.87 -2.54 -53.39
N PRO A 215 -15.93 -2.19 -54.28
CA PRO A 215 -14.57 -1.78 -53.88
C PRO A 215 -14.61 -0.52 -53.01
N GLY A 216 -14.33 -0.69 -51.71
CA GLY A 216 -14.24 0.42 -50.75
C GLY A 216 -15.13 0.32 -49.52
N GLN A 217 -15.96 -0.72 -49.37
CA GLN A 217 -16.68 -0.98 -48.12
C GLN A 217 -16.10 -2.20 -47.38
N PHE A 218 -15.66 -1.96 -46.14
CA PHE A 218 -15.06 -2.98 -45.28
C PHE A 218 -16.14 -3.96 -44.81
N SER A 219 -16.08 -5.20 -45.29
CA SER A 219 -16.95 -6.30 -44.84
C SER A 219 -16.42 -6.95 -43.56
N ALA A 220 -17.29 -7.63 -42.81
CA ALA A 220 -16.95 -8.36 -41.57
C ALA A 220 -15.79 -9.38 -41.75
N LYS A 221 -15.50 -9.81 -42.97
CA LYS A 221 -14.33 -10.62 -43.33
C LYS A 221 -12.99 -9.92 -43.03
N TYR A 222 -12.96 -8.59 -43.07
CA TYR A 222 -11.79 -7.79 -42.70
C TYR A 222 -11.63 -7.68 -41.18
N TRP A 223 -12.70 -7.89 -40.40
CA TRP A 223 -12.68 -7.83 -38.94
C TRP A 223 -12.42 -9.19 -38.30
N ALA A 224 -12.69 -10.30 -38.98
CA ALA A 224 -12.25 -11.64 -38.53
C ALA A 224 -10.71 -11.78 -38.46
N GLY A 225 -9.96 -10.94 -39.20
CA GLY A 225 -8.50 -10.84 -39.08
C GLY A 225 -8.00 -9.90 -37.97
N VAL A 226 -8.89 -9.08 -37.39
CA VAL A 226 -8.54 -8.01 -36.42
C VAL A 226 -9.19 -8.25 -35.05
N ALA A 227 -10.21 -9.11 -34.97
CA ALA A 227 -10.89 -9.52 -33.74
C ALA A 227 -10.32 -10.80 -33.11
N ASN A 228 -9.21 -11.33 -33.64
CA ASN A 228 -8.22 -11.94 -32.76
C ASN A 228 -7.47 -10.74 -32.17
N GLU A 229 -7.96 -10.23 -31.03
CA GLU A 229 -7.18 -9.26 -30.25
C GLU A 229 -5.76 -9.81 -30.20
N VAL A 230 -4.85 -9.00 -30.77
CA VAL A 230 -3.41 -9.19 -30.77
C VAL A 230 -3.03 -9.90 -29.49
N ALA A 231 -2.90 -11.23 -29.54
CA ALA A 231 -2.45 -12.00 -28.41
C ALA A 231 -0.99 -11.61 -28.27
N ILE A 232 -0.73 -10.56 -27.49
CA ILE A 232 0.59 -10.05 -27.18
C ILE A 232 1.29 -11.25 -26.56
N PRO A 233 2.23 -11.91 -27.27
CA PRO A 233 2.83 -13.12 -26.74
C PRO A 233 3.55 -12.79 -25.42
N ASN A 234 3.64 -13.74 -24.50
CA ASN A 234 4.33 -13.51 -23.22
C ASN A 234 5.73 -12.94 -23.45
N GLY A 235 6.07 -11.86 -22.74
CA GLY A 235 7.35 -11.16 -22.87
C GLY A 235 7.51 -10.33 -24.15
N SER A 236 6.50 -10.29 -25.04
CA SER A 236 6.61 -9.53 -26.29
C SER A 236 6.54 -8.01 -26.08
N ILE A 237 6.03 -7.51 -24.96
CA ILE A 237 6.15 -6.08 -24.59
C ILE A 237 7.48 -5.86 -23.88
N THR A 238 8.47 -5.47 -24.66
CA THR A 238 9.78 -5.04 -24.16
C THR A 238 9.75 -3.54 -23.85
N ALA A 239 10.75 -3.04 -23.12
CA ALA A 239 10.85 -1.62 -22.77
C ALA A 239 10.77 -0.68 -23.99
N VAL A 240 11.27 -1.10 -25.16
CA VAL A 240 11.25 -0.30 -26.40
C VAL A 240 9.83 -0.15 -26.97
N LYS A 241 8.92 -1.08 -26.67
CA LYS A 241 7.52 -1.03 -27.10
C LYS A 241 6.64 -0.21 -26.18
N LEU A 242 7.17 0.21 -25.02
CA LEU A 242 6.52 1.15 -24.13
C LEU A 242 7.11 2.54 -24.35
N ALA A 243 6.27 3.49 -24.78
CA ALA A 243 6.69 4.88 -24.79
C ALA A 243 7.02 5.36 -23.36
N ASN A 244 7.91 6.34 -23.24
CA ASN A 244 8.20 6.97 -21.96
C ASN A 244 6.90 7.47 -21.31
N SER A 245 6.74 7.19 -20.02
CA SER A 245 5.53 7.52 -19.24
C SER A 245 4.23 6.83 -19.71
N ALA A 246 4.30 5.81 -20.56
CA ALA A 246 3.11 5.06 -20.99
C ALA A 246 2.42 4.30 -19.84
N VAL A 247 3.16 3.93 -18.80
CA VAL A 247 2.63 3.31 -17.57
C VAL A 247 2.46 4.39 -16.51
N THR A 248 1.22 4.74 -16.21
CA THR A 248 0.84 5.71 -15.17
C THR A 248 0.30 4.99 -13.94
N GLU A 249 0.14 5.70 -12.82
CA GLU A 249 -0.40 5.13 -11.57
C GLU A 249 -1.75 4.44 -11.80
N THR A 250 -2.66 5.03 -12.58
CA THR A 250 -3.98 4.44 -12.90
C THR A 250 -3.91 3.16 -13.74
N LYS A 251 -2.78 2.91 -14.42
CA LYS A 251 -2.55 1.72 -15.24
C LYS A 251 -1.91 0.59 -14.43
N LEU A 252 -1.49 0.85 -13.19
CA LEU A 252 -1.01 -0.16 -12.25
C LEU A 252 -2.12 -0.43 -11.23
N ALA A 253 -2.62 -1.66 -11.20
CA ALA A 253 -3.52 -2.08 -10.14
C ALA A 253 -2.84 -2.01 -8.77
N ASN A 254 -3.63 -1.86 -7.71
CA ASN A 254 -3.11 -1.92 -6.34
C ASN A 254 -2.35 -3.24 -6.12
N SER A 255 -1.18 -3.16 -5.50
CA SER A 255 -0.28 -4.30 -5.26
C SER A 255 0.25 -4.98 -6.53
N ALA A 256 0.12 -4.36 -7.71
CA ALA A 256 0.65 -4.92 -8.95
C ALA A 256 2.18 -5.02 -8.96
N VAL A 257 2.90 -4.16 -8.23
CA VAL A 257 4.36 -4.23 -8.07
C VAL A 257 4.66 -4.91 -6.73
N THR A 258 5.08 -6.17 -6.79
CA THR A 258 5.52 -6.96 -5.63
C THR A 258 7.04 -6.89 -5.49
N GLU A 259 7.58 -7.36 -4.37
CA GLU A 259 9.03 -7.42 -4.14
C GLU A 259 9.76 -8.15 -5.29
N ALA A 260 9.23 -9.28 -5.76
CA ALA A 260 9.80 -10.03 -6.88
C ALA A 260 9.82 -9.28 -8.23
N LYS A 261 9.07 -8.17 -8.36
CA LYS A 261 9.05 -7.32 -9.55
C LYS A 261 10.04 -6.15 -9.45
N LEU A 262 10.64 -5.93 -8.28
CA LEU A 262 11.69 -4.94 -8.07
C LEU A 262 13.05 -5.62 -8.15
N ALA A 263 13.89 -5.18 -9.08
CA ALA A 263 15.28 -5.62 -9.12
C ALA A 263 16.06 -5.08 -7.90
N ASP A 264 17.16 -5.74 -7.56
CA ASP A 264 18.08 -5.25 -6.53
C ASP A 264 18.49 -3.81 -6.79
N ASN A 265 18.39 -2.95 -5.77
CA ASN A 265 18.66 -1.51 -5.84
C ASN A 265 17.75 -0.71 -6.80
N ALA A 266 16.65 -1.28 -7.30
CA ALA A 266 15.67 -0.54 -8.12
C ALA A 266 15.08 0.66 -7.35
N VAL A 267 14.99 0.55 -6.02
CA VAL A 267 14.59 1.64 -5.13
C VAL A 267 15.84 2.32 -4.56
N SER A 268 16.23 3.43 -5.16
CA SER A 268 17.30 4.31 -4.69
C SER A 268 16.79 5.37 -3.71
N ALA A 269 17.71 6.04 -3.01
CA ALA A 269 17.38 7.20 -2.17
C ALA A 269 16.70 8.34 -2.96
N ARG A 270 16.94 8.46 -4.27
CA ARG A 270 16.29 9.47 -5.13
C ARG A 270 14.84 9.12 -5.46
N THR A 271 14.52 7.82 -5.52
CA THR A 271 13.17 7.31 -5.81
C THR A 271 12.32 7.21 -4.54
N LEU A 272 12.95 7.20 -3.35
CA LEU A 272 12.26 7.34 -2.07
C LEU A 272 12.03 8.83 -1.77
N ALA A 273 10.77 9.25 -1.68
CA ALA A 273 10.46 10.59 -1.22
C ALA A 273 11.00 10.82 0.21
N THR A 274 11.43 12.05 0.50
CA THR A 274 11.86 12.42 1.85
C THR A 274 10.75 12.13 2.86
N GLY A 275 11.07 11.38 3.92
CA GLY A 275 10.09 10.97 4.93
C GLY A 275 9.23 9.75 4.54
N ALA A 276 9.46 9.13 3.38
CA ALA A 276 8.69 7.93 2.96
C ALA A 276 8.90 6.75 3.92
N ALA A 277 10.09 6.59 4.51
CA ALA A 277 10.44 5.57 5.50
C ALA A 277 10.13 6.05 6.93
N THR A 278 8.83 6.18 7.25
CA THR A 278 8.35 6.52 8.60
C THR A 278 8.48 5.35 9.57
N ARG A 279 8.51 5.60 10.89
CA ARG A 279 8.59 4.56 11.94
C ARG A 279 7.64 3.36 11.72
N PRO A 280 6.33 3.53 11.41
CA PRO A 280 5.43 2.39 11.22
C PRO A 280 5.73 1.52 9.98
N LYS A 281 6.52 2.03 9.03
CA LYS A 281 6.91 1.32 7.81
C LYS A 281 8.23 0.56 7.94
N ILE A 282 8.91 0.73 9.07
CA ILE A 282 10.13 0.00 9.42
C ILE A 282 9.70 -1.09 10.39
N ALA A 283 9.90 -2.35 10.02
CA ALA A 283 9.60 -3.47 10.92
C ALA A 283 10.46 -3.38 12.19
N ASN A 284 9.95 -3.94 13.29
CA ASN A 284 10.74 -4.07 14.52
C ASN A 284 12.05 -4.81 14.20
N ASP A 285 13.14 -4.33 14.80
CA ASP A 285 14.50 -4.86 14.62
C ASP A 285 15.04 -4.82 13.17
N ALA A 286 14.34 -4.16 12.24
CA ALA A 286 14.84 -4.01 10.87
C ALA A 286 16.11 -3.16 10.79
N ILE A 287 16.34 -2.27 11.75
CA ILE A 287 17.56 -1.46 11.88
C ILE A 287 18.38 -2.02 13.05
N ASP A 288 19.37 -2.86 12.72
CA ASP A 288 20.35 -3.40 13.66
C ASP A 288 21.59 -2.49 13.77
N ALA A 289 22.51 -2.82 14.67
CA ALA A 289 23.73 -2.06 14.89
C ALA A 289 24.65 -2.01 13.64
N ALA A 290 24.54 -2.96 12.71
CA ALA A 290 25.31 -2.95 11.47
C ALA A 290 24.74 -1.97 10.43
N LYS A 291 23.44 -1.65 10.52
CA LYS A 291 22.74 -0.66 9.68
C LYS A 291 22.86 0.78 10.19
N ILE A 292 23.34 0.97 11.42
CA ILE A 292 23.64 2.28 11.99
C ILE A 292 25.12 2.55 11.80
N ASP A 293 25.47 3.57 11.04
CA ASP A 293 26.86 3.92 10.84
C ASP A 293 27.54 4.37 12.16
N ALA A 294 28.87 4.24 12.20
CA ALA A 294 29.66 4.56 13.39
C ALA A 294 29.55 6.04 13.82
N ALA A 295 29.26 6.96 12.89
CA ALA A 295 29.11 8.37 13.22
C ALA A 295 27.75 8.64 13.89
N ALA A 296 26.69 8.00 13.41
CA ALA A 296 25.36 8.08 13.99
C ALA A 296 25.34 7.46 15.39
N SER A 297 25.99 6.32 15.59
CA SER A 297 26.10 5.71 16.93
C SER A 297 26.88 6.60 17.90
N ALA A 298 28.01 7.19 17.47
CA ALA A 298 28.77 8.15 18.27
C ALA A 298 27.93 9.40 18.63
N ALA A 299 27.15 9.93 17.68
CA ALA A 299 26.29 11.09 17.92
C ALA A 299 25.15 10.78 18.90
N ILE A 300 24.62 9.57 18.89
CA ILE A 300 23.62 9.12 19.88
C ILE A 300 24.26 9.02 21.28
N LEU A 301 25.48 8.48 21.37
CA LEU A 301 26.21 8.38 22.64
C LEU A 301 26.53 9.76 23.24
N ASP A 302 26.98 10.75 22.45
CA ASP A 302 27.25 12.11 22.96
C ASP A 302 25.98 12.79 23.48
N LYS A 303 24.80 12.43 22.96
CA LYS A 303 23.52 12.94 23.50
C LYS A 303 23.13 12.28 24.82
N LEU A 304 23.46 11.01 25.01
CA LEU A 304 23.09 10.25 26.22
C LEU A 304 24.05 10.54 27.38
N ILE A 305 25.36 10.56 27.09
CA ILE A 305 26.42 10.84 28.05
C ILE A 305 27.39 11.82 27.38
N PRO A 306 27.14 13.13 27.48
CA PRO A 306 27.99 14.14 26.84
C PRO A 306 29.43 14.10 27.36
N ALA A 307 30.38 14.44 26.49
CA ALA A 307 31.75 14.66 26.95
C ALA A 307 31.79 15.73 28.07
N GLY A 308 32.48 15.41 29.16
CA GLY A 308 32.56 16.21 30.38
C GLY A 308 31.72 15.70 31.56
N VAL A 309 30.84 14.71 31.35
CA VAL A 309 30.14 14.04 32.45
C VAL A 309 31.13 13.38 33.41
N ILE A 310 30.91 13.57 34.71
CA ILE A 310 31.67 12.97 35.81
C ILE A 310 30.88 11.82 36.41
N TRP A 311 31.51 10.66 36.61
CA TRP A 311 30.84 9.46 37.09
C TRP A 311 31.70 8.66 38.10
N PRO A 312 31.11 8.08 39.17
CA PRO A 312 31.83 7.17 40.06
C PRO A 312 32.04 5.79 39.43
N PHE A 313 33.27 5.30 39.43
CA PHE A 313 33.70 4.04 38.82
C PHE A 313 34.25 3.08 39.88
N GLY A 314 33.65 1.90 39.99
CA GLY A 314 33.97 0.94 41.06
C GLY A 314 35.12 -0.03 40.74
N LEU A 315 35.62 -0.04 39.50
CA LEU A 315 36.69 -0.94 39.07
C LEU A 315 38.05 -0.22 39.04
N PRO A 316 39.17 -0.97 39.02
CA PRO A 316 40.52 -0.42 38.94
C PRO A 316 40.74 0.51 37.72
N GLU A 317 41.72 1.42 37.81
CA GLU A 317 41.96 2.44 36.77
C GLU A 317 42.31 1.86 35.40
N ASN A 318 42.95 0.68 35.35
CA ASN A 318 43.26 -0.01 34.11
C ASN A 318 42.04 -0.62 33.40
N GLU A 319 40.85 -0.59 34.02
CA GLU A 319 39.59 -1.03 33.44
C GLU A 319 38.70 0.14 32.97
N ILE A 320 39.20 1.37 33.00
CA ILE A 320 38.45 2.53 32.51
C ILE A 320 38.10 2.31 31.03
N PRO A 321 36.81 2.36 30.66
CA PRO A 321 36.39 2.10 29.29
C PRO A 321 36.95 3.12 28.30
N ALA A 322 37.12 2.70 27.04
CA ALA A 322 37.47 3.61 25.95
C ALA A 322 36.48 4.79 25.88
N GLY A 323 36.99 5.99 25.66
CA GLY A 323 36.19 7.21 25.68
C GLY A 323 35.91 7.78 27.06
N TRP A 324 36.55 7.25 28.10
CA TRP A 324 36.61 7.82 29.44
C TRP A 324 38.05 8.04 29.87
N ILE A 325 38.26 8.96 30.80
CA ILE A 325 39.57 9.27 31.39
C ILE A 325 39.45 9.40 32.91
N ALA A 326 40.53 9.10 33.63
CA ALA A 326 40.67 9.52 35.02
C ALA A 326 41.04 11.02 35.07
N PRO A 327 40.27 11.88 35.74
CA PRO A 327 40.56 13.31 35.88
C PRO A 327 41.45 13.57 37.11
N TYR A 328 42.75 13.76 36.86
CA TYR A 328 43.79 14.01 37.87
C TYR A 328 44.56 15.32 37.63
N GLY A 329 43.97 16.28 36.90
CA GLY A 329 44.61 17.56 36.57
C GLY A 329 45.50 17.54 35.32
N GLN A 330 45.43 16.49 34.49
CA GLN A 330 46.19 16.38 33.26
C GLN A 330 45.72 17.33 32.16
N GLN A 331 46.59 17.59 31.19
CA GLN A 331 46.23 18.28 29.96
C GLN A 331 45.30 17.43 29.09
N ILE A 332 44.22 18.04 28.62
CA ILE A 332 43.36 17.44 27.59
C ILE A 332 43.87 17.87 26.21
N THR A 333 44.61 16.98 25.57
CA THR A 333 45.26 17.23 24.28
C THR A 333 44.32 16.91 23.10
N THR A 334 44.85 17.00 21.88
CA THR A 334 44.16 16.62 20.64
C THR A 334 43.73 15.15 20.57
N ALA A 335 44.19 14.30 21.50
CA ALA A 335 43.70 12.93 21.65
C ALA A 335 42.21 12.85 22.03
N TYR A 336 41.66 13.90 22.64
CA TYR A 336 40.26 13.98 23.05
C TYR A 336 39.60 15.25 22.51
N PRO A 337 39.36 15.33 21.19
CA PRO A 337 39.00 16.59 20.52
C PRO A 337 37.65 17.16 21.00
N VAL A 338 36.66 16.30 21.26
CA VAL A 338 35.32 16.71 21.71
C VAL A 338 35.39 17.34 23.10
N LEU A 339 35.98 16.64 24.08
CA LEU A 339 36.15 17.17 25.43
C LEU A 339 37.03 18.43 25.44
N ARG A 340 38.13 18.43 24.69
CA ARG A 340 39.03 19.59 24.58
C ARG A 340 38.27 20.82 24.11
N GLN A 341 37.46 20.69 23.06
CA GLN A 341 36.70 21.81 22.52
C GLN A 341 35.67 22.33 23.53
N LYS A 342 34.91 21.43 24.18
CA LYS A 342 33.93 21.84 25.21
C LYS A 342 34.60 22.58 26.39
N LEU A 343 35.78 22.15 26.82
CA LEU A 343 36.52 22.83 27.88
C LEU A 343 37.05 24.20 27.43
N LEU A 344 37.52 24.33 26.18
CA LEU A 344 37.93 25.61 25.61
C LEU A 344 36.75 26.58 25.49
N ASP A 345 35.60 26.11 24.99
CA ASP A 345 34.37 26.90 24.87
C ASP A 345 33.86 27.36 26.25
N ALA A 346 34.09 26.55 27.29
CA ALA A 346 33.79 26.89 28.68
C ALA A 346 34.83 27.82 29.33
N GLY A 347 35.84 28.31 28.58
CA GLY A 347 36.87 29.21 29.08
C GLY A 347 37.95 28.52 29.92
N SER A 348 38.15 27.22 29.75
CA SER A 348 39.12 26.40 30.50
C SER A 348 38.94 26.51 32.03
N PRO A 349 37.80 26.07 32.58
CA PRO A 349 37.43 26.32 33.98
C PRO A 349 38.41 25.71 35.00
N TYR A 350 39.16 24.68 34.61
CA TYR A 350 40.14 24.01 35.47
C TYR A 350 41.58 24.50 35.23
N GLY A 351 41.74 25.60 34.48
CA GLY A 351 43.02 26.14 34.08
C GLY A 351 43.56 25.56 32.78
N THR A 352 44.76 26.00 32.42
CA THR A 352 45.45 25.62 31.18
C THR A 352 46.90 25.30 31.47
N ALA A 353 47.46 24.31 30.78
CA ALA A 353 48.91 24.09 30.72
C ALA A 353 49.32 23.76 29.30
N GLY A 354 50.42 24.36 28.82
CA GLY A 354 50.92 24.11 27.46
C GLY A 354 49.93 24.43 26.34
N GLY A 355 49.02 25.40 26.55
CA GLY A 355 47.97 25.76 25.58
C GLY A 355 46.79 24.78 25.50
N ASN A 356 46.74 23.77 26.38
CA ASN A 356 45.62 22.84 26.49
C ASN A 356 44.83 23.09 27.77
N PRO A 357 43.49 22.93 27.75
CA PRO A 357 42.69 22.95 28.97
C PRO A 357 43.05 21.76 29.86
N LEU A 358 42.99 21.97 31.17
CA LEU A 358 43.20 20.91 32.15
C LEU A 358 41.89 20.17 32.46
N ALA A 359 42.01 18.88 32.80
CA ALA A 359 40.96 18.15 33.50
C ALA A 359 40.83 18.67 34.94
N PRO A 360 39.67 18.54 35.59
CA PRO A 360 39.60 18.67 37.05
C PRO A 360 40.51 17.63 37.73
N ASP A 361 40.99 17.93 38.93
CA ASP A 361 41.73 16.97 39.76
C ASP A 361 40.84 16.51 40.92
N TYR A 362 40.27 15.30 40.80
CA TYR A 362 39.37 14.73 41.81
C TYR A 362 40.05 13.78 42.80
N ARG A 363 41.37 13.63 42.75
CA ARG A 363 42.08 12.74 43.68
C ARG A 363 41.90 13.21 45.12
N GLY A 364 41.29 12.36 45.96
CA GLY A 364 41.05 12.64 47.37
C GLY A 364 40.03 13.77 47.65
N ARG A 365 39.18 14.13 46.68
CA ARG A 365 38.22 15.22 46.82
C ARG A 365 36.77 14.73 46.86
N VAL A 366 35.94 15.45 47.61
CA VAL A 366 34.49 15.29 47.60
C VAL A 366 33.89 16.25 46.57
N LEU A 367 32.95 15.75 45.77
CA LEU A 367 32.22 16.57 44.81
C LEU A 367 31.18 17.44 45.52
N VAL A 368 31.11 18.71 45.15
CA VAL A 368 30.10 19.64 45.65
C VAL A 368 29.44 20.33 44.46
N GLY A 369 28.11 20.44 44.50
CA GLY A 369 27.36 21.16 43.46
C GLY A 369 27.75 22.64 43.42
N ARG A 370 27.83 23.22 42.23
CA ARG A 370 28.15 24.64 42.05
C ARG A 370 27.08 25.49 42.75
N ASP A 371 27.49 26.47 43.54
CA ASP A 371 26.60 27.19 44.46
C ASP A 371 25.65 28.14 43.73
N ASN A 372 25.95 28.52 42.50
CA ASN A 372 25.13 29.40 41.66
C ASN A 372 24.40 28.67 40.51
N MET A 373 24.10 27.38 40.67
CA MET A 373 23.24 26.66 39.71
C MET A 373 21.88 27.36 39.59
N GLY A 374 21.36 27.49 38.35
CA GLY A 374 20.16 28.27 38.07
C GLY A 374 20.38 29.79 38.00
N GLY A 375 21.64 30.25 38.02
CA GLY A 375 22.01 31.65 37.86
C GLY A 375 21.95 32.48 39.14
N VAL A 376 21.61 31.87 40.29
CA VAL A 376 21.50 32.54 41.59
C VAL A 376 22.34 31.78 42.62
N THR A 377 23.18 32.50 43.36
CA THR A 377 24.03 31.96 44.44
C THR A 377 23.19 31.54 45.64
N ALA A 378 23.35 30.30 46.11
CA ALA A 378 22.62 29.73 47.23
C ALA A 378 23.27 30.03 48.61
N GLY A 379 24.54 30.44 48.63
CA GLY A 379 25.29 30.79 49.84
C GLY A 379 25.67 29.60 50.72
N ARG A 380 25.63 28.37 50.19
CA ARG A 380 25.93 27.14 50.95
C ARG A 380 27.45 26.87 51.00
N ILE A 381 28.16 27.21 49.94
CA ILE A 381 29.62 27.11 49.85
C ILE A 381 30.16 28.48 49.45
N THR A 382 30.80 29.17 50.40
CA THR A 382 31.30 30.53 50.21
C THR A 382 32.78 30.62 50.54
N ALA A 383 33.50 31.51 49.86
CA ALA A 383 34.92 31.72 50.11
C ALA A 383 35.19 32.09 51.59
N ALA A 384 34.31 32.88 52.20
CA ALA A 384 34.43 33.28 53.60
C ALA A 384 34.17 32.13 54.59
N GLY A 385 33.22 31.24 54.30
CA GLY A 385 32.83 30.16 55.22
C GLY A 385 33.65 28.88 55.07
N SER A 386 33.88 28.44 53.83
CA SER A 386 34.54 27.17 53.52
C SER A 386 35.96 27.32 52.99
N GLY A 387 36.41 28.55 52.68
CA GLY A 387 37.65 28.79 51.95
C GLY A 387 37.57 28.43 50.46
N ILE A 388 36.37 28.13 49.94
CA ILE A 388 36.14 27.73 48.54
C ILE A 388 35.12 28.69 47.93
N ASP A 389 35.46 29.30 46.80
CA ASP A 389 34.48 30.02 45.99
C ASP A 389 33.56 29.03 45.27
N GLY A 390 32.38 28.76 45.85
CA GLY A 390 31.39 27.83 45.31
C GLY A 390 30.81 28.23 43.96
N THR A 391 31.05 29.47 43.48
CA THR A 391 30.56 29.95 42.19
C THR A 391 31.53 29.65 41.04
N VAL A 392 32.75 29.21 41.32
CA VAL A 392 33.80 28.95 40.32
C VAL A 392 34.00 27.44 40.15
N LEU A 393 33.84 26.94 38.92
CA LEU A 393 34.17 25.55 38.61
C LEU A 393 35.67 25.32 38.80
N GLY A 394 36.03 24.21 39.46
CA GLY A 394 37.43 23.90 39.74
C GLY A 394 37.99 24.53 41.01
N ALA A 395 37.25 25.42 41.69
CA ALA A 395 37.63 25.89 43.00
C ALA A 395 37.72 24.71 43.97
N ALA A 396 38.82 24.64 44.72
CA ALA A 396 39.12 23.52 45.60
C ALA A 396 39.66 24.03 46.94
N GLY A 397 39.35 23.30 48.01
CA GLY A 397 39.78 23.62 49.37
C GLY A 397 39.30 22.55 50.35
N GLY A 398 39.12 22.93 51.61
CA GLY A 398 38.82 22.01 52.71
C GLY A 398 40.08 21.47 53.38
N ALA A 399 39.90 20.83 54.54
CA ALA A 399 40.99 20.30 55.34
C ALA A 399 40.64 18.91 55.90
N GLN A 400 41.59 17.97 55.79
CA GLN A 400 41.47 16.62 56.36
C GLN A 400 41.46 16.64 57.89
N ASN A 401 42.17 17.59 58.50
CA ASN A 401 42.29 17.75 59.93
C ASN A 401 41.97 19.19 60.33
N VAL A 402 41.38 19.36 61.51
CA VAL A 402 41.16 20.67 62.13
C VAL A 402 41.94 20.73 63.44
N THR A 403 42.62 21.84 63.67
CA THR A 403 43.24 22.19 64.94
C THR A 403 42.42 23.30 65.58
N LEU A 404 41.88 23.06 66.78
CA LEU A 404 41.14 24.09 67.51
C LEU A 404 42.09 25.20 67.95
N SER A 405 41.77 26.43 67.57
CA SER A 405 42.43 27.64 68.04
C SER A 405 41.84 28.11 69.37
N GLU A 406 42.58 28.97 70.07
CA GLU A 406 42.13 29.60 71.31
C GLU A 406 40.80 30.36 71.16
N ALA A 407 40.61 31.00 70.00
CA ALA A 407 39.37 31.72 69.66
C ALA A 407 38.14 30.80 69.51
N GLN A 408 38.35 29.49 69.31
CA GLN A 408 37.28 28.49 69.17
C GLN A 408 36.94 27.80 70.49
N MET A 409 37.63 28.12 71.59
CA MET A 409 37.28 27.61 72.92
C MET A 409 36.15 28.47 73.52
N PRO A 410 35.09 27.86 74.08
CA PRO A 410 34.05 28.60 74.78
C PRO A 410 34.64 29.48 75.89
N VAL A 411 34.07 30.67 76.06
CA VAL A 411 34.40 31.53 77.21
C VAL A 411 34.08 30.75 78.48
N HIS A 412 35.09 30.58 79.32
CA HIS A 412 34.98 29.93 80.61
C HIS A 412 35.73 30.76 81.65
N ASN A 413 35.30 30.69 82.91
CA ASN A 413 35.93 31.38 84.02
C ASN A 413 36.69 30.39 84.90
N HIS A 414 37.66 30.91 85.65
CA HIS A 414 38.35 30.16 86.68
C HIS A 414 38.24 30.93 88.00
N THR A 415 37.77 30.26 89.05
CA THR A 415 37.73 30.83 90.40
C THR A 415 39.08 30.57 91.06
N ALA A 416 39.95 31.59 91.12
CA ALA A 416 41.21 31.48 91.86
C ALA A 416 40.94 31.54 93.37
N SER A 417 41.04 30.40 94.07
CA SER A 417 41.02 30.36 95.53
C SER A 417 42.47 30.38 96.05
N SER A 418 42.92 31.55 96.50
CA SER A 418 44.25 31.69 97.12
C SER A 418 44.12 31.54 98.63
N VAL A 419 44.22 30.31 99.15
CA VAL A 419 44.45 30.10 100.59
C VAL A 419 45.96 30.10 100.80
N VAL A 420 46.51 31.22 101.26
CA VAL A 420 47.92 31.27 101.67
C VAL A 420 48.00 30.61 103.04
N ASN A 421 48.46 29.36 103.06
CA ASN A 421 48.85 28.70 104.30
C ASN A 421 50.33 29.02 104.54
N ASP A 422 50.64 29.77 105.60
CA ASP A 422 52.01 29.99 106.09
C ASP A 422 52.17 29.36 107.49
N PRO A 423 52.32 28.02 107.57
CA PRO A 423 52.43 27.29 108.84
C PRO A 423 53.75 27.55 109.57
N GLY A 424 54.68 28.27 108.94
CA GLY A 424 56.05 28.44 109.41
C GLY A 424 56.30 29.78 110.11
N HIS A 425 55.40 30.74 110.04
CA HIS A 425 55.62 32.01 110.74
C HIS A 425 55.21 31.91 112.22
N SER A 426 56.14 32.28 113.09
CA SER A 426 55.95 32.44 114.52
C SER A 426 56.47 33.80 114.92
N HIS A 427 55.74 34.52 115.75
CA HIS A 427 56.27 35.71 116.41
C HIS A 427 56.84 35.30 117.76
N SER A 428 58.13 35.58 117.96
CA SER A 428 58.81 35.49 119.26
C SER A 428 58.57 36.78 120.02
N ASP A 429 57.59 36.80 120.92
CA ASP A 429 57.38 37.94 121.82
C ASP A 429 58.39 37.85 122.97
N VAL A 430 59.52 38.54 122.84
CA VAL A 430 60.51 38.65 123.94
C VAL A 430 60.05 39.76 124.87
N ARG A 431 59.19 39.42 125.82
CA ARG A 431 58.86 40.31 126.92
C ARG A 431 59.96 40.20 127.98
N THR A 432 60.88 41.16 127.97
CA THR A 432 61.94 41.30 128.96
C THR A 432 61.36 41.90 130.25
N ASP A 433 60.64 41.09 131.04
CA ASP A 433 60.16 41.53 132.36
C ASP A 433 61.37 41.58 133.33
N TYR A 434 61.90 42.80 133.48
CA TYR A 434 63.01 43.15 134.37
C TYR A 434 62.55 43.03 135.84
N TRP A 435 63.03 41.99 136.53
CA TRP A 435 62.79 41.73 137.95
C TRP A 435 63.41 42.81 138.85
N GLY A 436 62.68 43.88 139.12
CA GLY A 436 62.94 44.81 140.21
C GLY A 436 62.45 44.22 141.54
N VAL A 437 63.39 43.67 142.32
CA VAL A 437 63.12 43.13 143.67
C VAL A 437 62.87 44.29 144.64
N ALA A 438 61.69 44.33 145.25
CA ALA A 438 61.45 45.11 146.47
C ALA A 438 60.44 44.39 147.39
N ASN A 439 61.02 43.71 148.39
CA ASN A 439 60.58 43.54 149.77
C ASN A 439 59.10 43.85 150.12
N GLY A 440 58.32 42.85 150.54
CA GLY A 440 57.05 43.07 151.24
C GLY A 440 56.03 41.95 151.10
N ILE A 441 55.87 41.15 152.14
CA ILE A 441 54.90 40.06 152.32
C ILE A 441 53.45 40.60 152.24
N VAL A 442 52.56 39.91 151.51
CA VAL A 442 51.26 39.32 151.92
C VAL A 442 50.48 38.94 150.66
N GLY A 443 49.95 37.72 150.67
CA GLY A 443 49.40 37.01 149.52
C GLY A 443 48.05 37.47 148.97
N GLY A 444 47.70 36.82 147.86
CA GLY A 444 46.43 36.95 147.16
C GLY A 444 46.56 36.48 145.71
N SER A 445 45.98 35.33 145.41
CA SER A 445 45.88 34.63 144.13
C SER A 445 45.51 35.49 142.91
N THR A 446 46.11 35.23 141.74
CA THR A 446 45.43 34.82 140.48
C THR A 446 46.43 34.74 139.29
N PRO A 447 46.20 33.86 138.30
CA PRO A 447 47.20 33.38 137.34
C PRO A 447 47.46 34.37 136.19
N PRO A 448 48.64 34.39 135.55
CA PRO A 448 48.85 35.23 134.39
C PRO A 448 48.15 34.61 133.16
N TYR A 449 46.93 35.11 132.94
CA TYR A 449 46.32 35.44 131.66
C TYR A 449 47.19 35.14 130.42
N THR A 450 46.87 34.06 129.70
CA THR A 450 47.28 33.90 128.29
C THR A 450 46.22 34.55 127.40
N GLY A 451 46.40 35.85 127.14
CA GLY A 451 45.63 36.57 126.14
C GLY A 451 45.90 35.98 124.75
N SER A 452 44.86 35.42 124.15
CA SER A 452 44.84 35.09 122.72
C SER A 452 44.65 36.39 121.94
N GLY A 453 45.74 36.89 121.34
CA GLY A 453 45.73 38.01 120.41
C GLY A 453 45.58 37.50 118.98
N GLY A 454 44.37 37.56 118.46
CA GLY A 454 44.07 37.20 117.07
C GLY A 454 44.36 38.33 116.06
N SER A 455 44.47 37.87 114.82
CA SER A 455 44.40 38.57 113.52
C SER A 455 45.69 39.17 112.94
N ALA A 456 46.20 38.41 111.98
CA ALA A 456 47.24 38.69 111.00
C ALA A 456 46.76 39.64 109.90
N PHE A 457 47.70 40.31 109.23
CA PHE A 457 47.83 40.35 107.76
C PHE A 457 49.29 40.67 107.41
N THR A 458 50.02 39.72 106.82
CA THR A 458 51.31 39.97 106.17
C THR A 458 51.08 40.45 104.74
N GLY A 459 51.84 41.44 104.27
CA GLY A 459 51.70 42.12 102.97
C GLY A 459 52.07 41.26 101.74
N ILE A 460 51.60 40.01 101.68
CA ILE A 460 51.85 39.11 100.55
C ILE A 460 50.90 39.49 99.40
N THR A 461 51.46 40.01 98.30
CA THR A 461 50.73 40.16 97.04
C THR A 461 50.86 38.86 96.23
N VAL A 462 49.79 38.07 96.17
CA VAL A 462 49.73 36.87 95.30
C VAL A 462 49.26 37.31 93.92
N THR A 463 50.11 37.18 92.91
CA THR A 463 49.71 37.34 91.50
C THR A 463 49.42 35.97 90.91
N THR A 464 48.16 35.67 90.62
CA THR A 464 47.76 34.41 89.98
C THR A 464 47.61 34.61 88.47
N THR A 465 48.56 34.10 87.68
CA THR A 465 48.44 34.07 86.21
C THR A 465 47.80 32.74 85.80
N ILE A 466 46.54 32.79 85.34
CA ILE A 466 45.86 31.62 84.79
C ILE A 466 46.21 31.57 83.29
N GLN A 467 47.03 30.59 82.90
CA GLN A 467 47.37 30.39 81.49
C GLN A 467 46.30 29.56 80.79
N ASN A 468 45.98 29.94 79.55
CA ASN A 468 45.12 29.13 78.70
C ASN A 468 45.87 27.85 78.32
N LYS A 469 45.41 26.70 78.83
CA LYS A 469 46.00 25.38 78.53
C LYS A 469 45.06 24.59 77.61
N GLY A 470 45.32 24.67 76.30
CA GLY A 470 44.70 23.84 75.26
C GLY A 470 45.77 23.03 74.52
N GLY A 471 45.44 21.80 74.11
CA GLY A 471 46.41 20.85 73.57
C GLY A 471 46.78 21.02 72.09
N GLY A 472 46.06 21.85 71.33
CA GLY A 472 46.34 22.11 69.90
C GLY A 472 46.39 20.86 69.00
N GLN A 473 45.96 19.70 69.49
CA GLN A 473 46.04 18.44 68.76
C GLN A 473 45.01 18.45 67.63
N ALA A 474 45.47 18.17 66.41
CA ALA A 474 44.61 18.11 65.25
C ALA A 474 43.71 16.87 65.33
N HIS A 475 42.41 17.04 65.06
CA HIS A 475 41.48 15.93 64.96
C HIS A 475 40.98 15.75 63.52
N PRO A 476 40.58 14.53 63.12
CA PRO A 476 40.00 14.32 61.80
C PRO A 476 38.76 15.19 61.59
N ASN A 477 38.63 15.74 60.38
CA ASN A 477 37.48 16.50 59.91
C ASN A 477 36.86 15.85 58.66
N VAL A 478 37.16 14.57 58.44
CA VAL A 478 36.63 13.79 57.31
C VAL A 478 35.40 13.03 57.78
N GLN A 479 34.30 13.18 57.06
CA GLN A 479 33.10 12.37 57.25
C GLN A 479 33.34 10.90 56.86
N PRO A 480 32.54 9.93 57.32
CA PRO A 480 32.61 8.56 56.82
C PRO A 480 32.54 8.52 55.29
N ALA A 481 33.55 7.93 54.64
CA ALA A 481 33.70 7.94 53.19
C ALA A 481 34.23 6.60 52.66
N ALA A 482 33.83 6.25 51.44
CA ALA A 482 34.35 5.10 50.68
C ALA A 482 35.07 5.61 49.43
N ILE A 483 36.18 4.96 49.08
CA ILE A 483 37.00 5.35 47.93
C ILE A 483 36.53 4.60 46.68
N VAL A 484 36.21 5.35 45.64
CA VAL A 484 35.94 4.86 44.29
C VAL A 484 36.72 5.71 43.30
N ASN A 485 36.99 5.17 42.12
CA ASN A 485 37.54 5.98 41.04
C ASN A 485 36.48 6.98 40.58
N VAL A 486 36.93 8.15 40.14
CA VAL A 486 36.07 9.12 39.45
C VAL A 486 36.55 9.15 38.00
N ILE A 487 35.64 9.07 37.04
CA ILE A 487 35.96 9.11 35.61
C ILE A 487 35.20 10.25 34.93
N MET A 488 35.77 10.75 33.84
CA MET A 488 35.21 11.81 33.01
C MET A 488 35.03 11.33 31.57
N LYS A 489 33.87 11.59 30.97
CA LYS A 489 33.60 11.24 29.57
C LYS A 489 34.43 12.12 28.63
N ALA A 490 35.17 11.52 27.69
CA ALA A 490 36.12 12.23 26.83
C ALA A 490 35.69 12.38 25.35
N HIS A 491 34.91 11.44 24.80
CA HIS A 491 34.36 11.51 23.44
C HIS A 491 33.16 10.60 23.26
#